data_AF-A0A4R5DTN9-F1
#
_entry.id   AF-A0A4R5DTN9-F1
#
_cell.length_a   1.000
_cell.length_b   1.000
_cell.length_c   1.000
_cell.angle_alpha   90.00
_cell.angle_beta   90.00
_cell.angle_gamma   90.00
#
_symmetry.space_group_name_H-M   'P 1'
#
loop_
_entity.id
_entity.type
_entity.pdbx_description
1 polymer ?
#
loop_
_entity_poly.entity_id
_entity_poly.type
_entity_poly.pdbx_seq_one_letter_code
_entity_poly.pdbx_strand_id
1 'polypeptide(L)'
;MPYHPVDFAGQSFWKSISEQNKTGKLDSLYTGLFFREHRSMFEVFDLKNDPDEFTNLAGKPEFAAVEKDLKTRLQEWMILNQDYLPLPVPPNAARKGQ
;
A
#
# COMPACT_ATOMS: atom_id res chain seq x y z
N MET A 1 4.99 8.18 11.72
CA MET A 1 4.75 9.61 11.43
C MET A 1 3.53 9.69 10.56
N PRO A 2 2.57 10.58 10.84
CA PRO A 2 1.40 10.76 9.97
C PRO A 2 1.84 11.21 8.58
N TYR A 3 1.13 10.76 7.54
CA TYR A 3 1.41 11.13 6.15
C TYR A 3 1.41 12.66 5.97
N HIS A 4 2.42 13.17 5.27
CA HIS A 4 2.53 14.59 4.94
C HIS A 4 3.06 14.74 3.50
N PRO A 5 2.28 15.31 2.58
CA PRO A 5 2.70 15.42 1.18
C PRO A 5 3.76 16.51 1.04
N VAL A 6 4.91 16.16 0.46
CA VAL A 6 6.04 17.09 0.31
C VAL A 6 5.79 18.19 -0.73
N ASP A 7 5.06 17.88 -1.81
CA ASP A 7 4.96 18.78 -2.96
C ASP A 7 3.77 19.75 -2.90
N PHE A 8 2.75 19.44 -2.09
CA PHE A 8 1.48 20.18 -2.09
C PHE A 8 0.89 20.44 -0.71
N ALA A 9 1.61 20.21 0.39
CA ALA A 9 1.11 20.49 1.74
C ALA A 9 0.69 21.96 1.95
N GLY A 10 1.32 22.90 1.25
CA GLY A 10 0.99 24.33 1.34
C GLY A 10 -0.27 24.76 0.57
N GLN A 11 -0.75 23.92 -0.36
CA GLN A 11 -1.82 24.25 -1.29
C GLN A 11 -3.18 24.36 -0.60
N SER A 12 -4.06 25.21 -1.12
CA SER A 12 -5.38 25.48 -0.53
C SER A 12 -6.24 24.23 -0.41
N PHE A 13 -6.21 23.34 -1.40
CA PHE A 13 -6.98 22.10 -1.39
C PHE A 13 -6.53 21.17 -0.25
N TRP A 14 -5.22 21.00 -0.03
CA TRP A 14 -4.71 20.12 1.02
C TRP A 14 -5.04 20.64 2.43
N LYS A 15 -4.95 21.97 2.63
CA LYS A 15 -5.38 22.61 3.87
C LYS A 15 -6.87 22.38 4.14
N SER A 16 -7.71 22.46 3.11
CA SER A 16 -9.14 22.19 3.22
C SER A 16 -9.42 20.73 3.59
N ILE A 17 -8.80 19.76 2.90
CA ILE A 17 -8.96 18.32 3.19
C ILE A 17 -8.50 18.00 4.62
N SER A 18 -7.37 18.58 5.06
CA SER A 18 -6.85 18.40 6.42
C SER A 18 -7.80 18.94 7.48
N GLU A 19 -8.43 20.10 7.23
CA GLU A 19 -9.41 20.70 8.14
C GLU A 19 -10.72 19.88 8.18
N GLN A 20 -11.18 19.41 7.03
CA GLN A 20 -12.34 18.52 6.95
C GLN A 20 -12.11 17.21 7.70
N ASN A 21 -10.91 16.63 7.62
CA ASN A 21 -10.56 15.44 8.38
C ASN A 21 -10.56 15.71 9.89
N LYS A 22 -9.94 16.81 10.34
CA LYS A 22 -9.93 17.22 11.76
C LYS A 22 -11.32 17.46 12.34
N THR A 23 -12.22 18.01 11.52
CA THR A 23 -13.60 18.33 11.93
C THR A 23 -14.59 17.18 11.70
N GLY A 24 -14.13 16.02 11.25
CA GLY A 24 -14.97 14.85 10.99
C GLY A 24 -15.94 15.03 9.81
N LYS A 25 -15.67 15.99 8.92
CA LYS A 25 -16.49 16.33 7.76
C LYS A 25 -16.00 15.67 6.47
N LEU A 26 -14.78 15.12 6.46
CA LEU A 26 -14.22 14.43 5.31
C LEU A 26 -14.88 13.05 5.15
N ASP A 27 -15.14 12.64 3.91
CA ASP A 27 -15.64 11.30 3.60
C ASP A 27 -14.70 10.22 4.19
N SER A 28 -15.30 9.12 4.66
CA SER A 28 -14.56 8.02 5.30
C SER A 28 -13.56 7.38 4.34
N LEU A 29 -13.83 7.37 3.03
CA LEU A 29 -12.92 6.92 2.00
C LEU A 29 -11.60 7.70 2.04
N TYR A 30 -11.68 9.03 1.91
CA TYR A 30 -10.50 9.90 1.89
C TYR A 30 -9.80 9.97 3.25
N THR A 31 -10.55 9.83 4.34
CA THR A 31 -9.99 9.66 5.68
C THR A 31 -9.09 8.42 5.74
N GLY A 32 -9.58 7.29 5.23
CA GLY A 32 -8.82 6.04 5.16
C GLY A 32 -7.62 6.06 4.22
N LEU A 33 -7.67 6.83 3.14
CA LEU A 33 -6.58 6.95 2.15
C LEU A 33 -5.45 7.88 2.61
N PHE A 34 -5.79 9.06 3.15
CA PHE A 34 -4.80 10.10 3.44
C PHE A 34 -4.37 10.17 4.90
N PHE A 35 -5.22 9.75 5.84
CA PHE A 35 -5.02 10.00 7.27
C PHE A 35 -4.95 8.73 8.12
N ARG A 36 -4.83 7.55 7.50
CA ARG A 36 -4.56 6.29 8.22
C ARG A 36 -3.21 6.36 8.91
N GLU A 37 -3.15 5.87 10.16
CA GLU A 37 -1.92 5.87 10.97
C GLU A 37 -0.81 5.01 10.36
N HIS A 38 -1.18 3.85 9.81
CA HIS A 38 -0.26 2.91 9.16
C HIS A 38 -0.74 2.56 7.76
N ARG A 39 0.06 2.84 6.74
CA ARG A 39 -0.18 2.29 5.39
C ARG A 39 0.15 0.81 5.39
N SER A 40 -0.63 0.04 4.65
CA SER A 40 -0.35 -1.38 4.43
C SER A 40 1.00 -1.51 3.73
N MET A 41 1.81 -2.48 4.16
CA MET A 41 3.13 -2.72 3.56
C MET A 41 3.02 -3.12 2.08
N PHE A 42 1.95 -3.85 1.74
CA PHE A 42 1.63 -4.23 0.36
C PHE A 42 0.23 -3.74 0.01
N GLU A 43 0.08 -3.27 -1.22
CA GLU A 43 -1.19 -2.87 -1.80
C GLU A 43 -1.33 -3.48 -3.19
N VAL A 44 -2.47 -4.10 -3.46
CA VAL A 44 -2.79 -4.71 -4.76
C VAL A 44 -4.09 -4.11 -5.24
N PHE A 45 -4.13 -3.58 -6.45
CA PHE A 45 -5.30 -2.92 -7.02
C PHE A 45 -5.68 -3.56 -8.35
N ASP A 46 -6.99 -3.62 -8.62
CA ASP A 46 -7.53 -4.05 -9.92
C ASP A 46 -7.81 -2.81 -10.76
N LEU A 47 -6.85 -2.41 -11.60
CA LEU A 47 -6.96 -1.19 -12.40
C LEU A 47 -8.11 -1.19 -13.41
N LYS A 48 -8.71 -2.36 -13.73
CA LYS A 48 -9.84 -2.44 -14.64
C LYS A 48 -11.15 -2.04 -13.95
N ASN A 49 -11.33 -2.49 -12.71
CA ASN A 49 -12.55 -2.26 -11.95
C ASN A 49 -12.42 -1.14 -10.90
N ASP A 50 -11.19 -0.74 -10.57
CA ASP A 50 -10.79 0.28 -9.60
C ASP A 50 -9.61 1.10 -10.16
N PRO A 51 -9.85 1.94 -11.20
CA PRO A 51 -8.81 2.70 -11.86
C PRO A 51 -8.16 3.77 -10.97
N ASP A 52 -8.84 4.19 -9.91
CA ASP A 52 -8.37 5.20 -8.96
C ASP A 52 -7.68 4.57 -7.72
N GLU A 53 -7.50 3.24 -7.71
CA GLU A 53 -6.76 2.50 -6.68
C GLU A 53 -7.28 2.72 -5.24
N PHE A 54 -8.60 2.78 -5.06
CA PHE A 54 -9.20 3.02 -3.75
C PHE A 54 -9.35 1.76 -2.90
N THR A 55 -9.37 0.59 -3.53
CA THR A 55 -9.69 -0.69 -2.90
C THR A 55 -8.47 -1.60 -2.88
N ASN A 56 -7.70 -1.54 -1.79
CA ASN A 56 -6.58 -2.45 -1.59
C ASN A 56 -7.08 -3.91 -1.41
N LEU A 57 -6.61 -4.80 -2.28
CA LEU A 57 -6.95 -6.23 -2.35
C LEU A 57 -5.91 -7.13 -1.65
N ALA A 58 -4.78 -6.58 -1.20
CA ALA A 58 -3.74 -7.35 -0.54
C ALA A 58 -4.27 -8.05 0.73
N GLY A 59 -3.86 -9.30 0.94
CA GLY A 59 -4.25 -10.14 2.07
C GLY A 59 -5.64 -10.79 1.95
N LYS A 60 -6.42 -10.46 0.91
CA LYS A 60 -7.73 -11.09 0.68
C LYS A 60 -7.55 -12.49 0.06
N PRO A 61 -8.17 -13.55 0.61
CA PRO A 61 -7.98 -14.93 0.13
C PRO A 61 -8.27 -15.11 -1.36
N GLU A 62 -9.26 -14.39 -1.90
CA GLU A 62 -9.67 -14.49 -3.30
C GLU A 62 -8.58 -13.99 -4.26
N PHE A 63 -7.67 -13.15 -3.78
CA PHE A 63 -6.60 -12.52 -4.56
C PHE A 63 -5.20 -13.07 -4.21
N ALA A 64 -5.10 -14.07 -3.33
CA ALA A 64 -3.84 -14.60 -2.83
C ALA A 64 -2.91 -15.13 -3.94
N ALA A 65 -3.47 -15.73 -5.00
CA ALA A 65 -2.69 -16.23 -6.13
C ALA A 65 -2.04 -15.07 -6.91
N VAL A 66 -2.79 -14.01 -7.20
CA VAL A 66 -2.29 -12.82 -7.91
C VAL A 66 -1.29 -12.06 -7.05
N GLU A 67 -1.57 -11.87 -5.76
CA GLU A 67 -0.63 -11.23 -4.84
C GLU A 67 0.70 -11.98 -4.77
N LYS A 68 0.66 -13.32 -4.71
CA LYS A 68 1.86 -14.16 -4.71
C LYS A 68 2.65 -14.01 -6.01
N ASP A 69 1.97 -14.03 -7.16
CA ASP A 69 2.62 -13.85 -8.48
C ASP A 69 3.35 -12.51 -8.55
N LEU A 70 2.65 -11.41 -8.22
CA LEU A 70 3.22 -10.06 -8.25
C LEU A 70 4.41 -9.91 -7.29
N LYS A 71 4.32 -10.44 -6.06
CA LYS A 71 5.44 -10.42 -5.10
C LYS A 71 6.62 -11.26 -5.58
N THR A 72 6.37 -12.40 -6.26
CA THR A 72 7.44 -13.25 -6.81
C THR A 72 8.20 -12.51 -7.90
N ARG A 73 7.47 -11.86 -8.83
CA ARG A 73 8.07 -11.05 -9.90
C ARG A 73 8.87 -9.86 -9.36
N LEU A 74 8.33 -9.19 -8.34
CA LEU A 74 9.06 -8.11 -7.64
C LEU A 74 10.34 -8.64 -6.99
N GLN A 75 10.27 -9.76 -6.29
CA GLN A 75 11.44 -10.38 -5.66
C GLN A 75 12.51 -10.76 -6.69
N GLU A 76 12.14 -11.40 -7.79
CA GLU A 76 13.07 -11.75 -8.88
C GLU A 76 13.77 -10.50 -9.41
N TRP A 77 13.02 -9.43 -9.63
CA TRP A 77 13.57 -8.15 -10.09
C TRP A 77 14.53 -7.54 -9.07
N MET A 78 14.19 -7.55 -7.78
CA MET A 78 15.07 -7.09 -6.70
C MET A 78 16.38 -7.87 -6.64
N ILE A 79 16.32 -9.21 -6.75
CA ILE A 79 17.51 -10.07 -6.77
C ILE A 79 18.40 -9.76 -7.97
N LEU A 80 17.82 -9.69 -9.17
CA LEU A 80 18.55 -9.42 -10.41
C LEU A 80 19.22 -8.05 -10.41
N ASN A 81 18.64 -7.07 -9.73
CA ASN A 81 19.17 -5.72 -9.62
C ASN A 81 19.95 -5.48 -8.32
N GLN A 82 20.24 -6.53 -7.55
CA GLN A 82 21.01 -6.46 -6.31
C GLN A 82 20.47 -5.40 -5.33
N ASP A 83 19.15 -5.30 -5.23
CA ASP A 83 18.50 -4.40 -4.28
C ASP A 83 18.94 -4.74 -2.84
N TYR A 84 19.28 -3.72 -2.07
CA TYR A 84 19.73 -3.85 -0.68
C TYR A 84 18.56 -4.01 0.30
N LEU A 85 17.32 -3.76 -0.15
CA LEU A 85 16.13 -3.90 0.67
C LEU A 85 15.75 -5.38 0.91
N PRO A 86 15.07 -5.69 2.04
CA PRO A 86 14.57 -7.04 2.30
C PRO A 86 13.61 -7.51 1.21
N LEU A 87 13.72 -8.80 0.84
CA LEU A 87 12.84 -9.39 -0.17
C LEU A 87 11.38 -9.49 0.32
N PRO A 88 10.39 -9.30 -0.58
CA PRO A 88 8.99 -9.19 -0.21
C PRO A 88 8.32 -10.54 0.09
N VAL A 89 8.91 -11.65 -0.36
CA VAL A 89 8.43 -13.00 -0.03
C VAL A 89 9.34 -13.58 1.05
N PRO A 90 8.81 -13.92 2.24
CA PRO A 90 9.62 -14.52 3.28
C PRO A 90 10.16 -15.88 2.82
N PRO A 91 11.38 -16.28 3.24
CA PRO A 91 11.89 -17.60 2.97
C PRO A 91 10.92 -18.66 3.49
N ASN A 92 10.69 -19.73 2.72
CA ASN A 92 9.88 -20.85 3.18
C ASN A 92 10.42 -21.35 4.53
N ALA A 93 9.57 -21.35 5.57
CA ALA A 93 9.93 -21.82 6.92
C ALA A 93 10.25 -23.33 6.99
N ALA A 94 10.19 -24.05 5.86
CA ALA A 94 10.45 -25.47 5.75
C ALA A 94 11.95 -25.77 5.59
N ARG A 95 12.74 -25.49 6.63
CA ARG A 95 13.93 -26.28 7.01
C ARG A 95 14.09 -26.22 8.54
N LYS A 96 13.18 -26.85 9.26
CA LYS A 96 13.43 -27.35 10.61
C LYS A 96 13.36 -28.87 10.53
N GLY A 97 14.54 -29.51 10.56
CA GLY A 97 14.68 -30.97 10.56
C GLY A 97 15.24 -31.54 9.26
N GLN A 98 16.56 -31.46 9.10
CA GLN A 98 17.34 -32.52 8.49
C GLN A 98 18.70 -32.57 9.19
#